data_AF-F9XGE4-F1
#
_entry.id   AF-F9XGE4-F1
#
_cell.length_a   1.000
_cell.length_b   1.000
_cell.length_c   1.000
_cell.angle_alpha   90.00
_cell.angle_beta   90.00
_cell.angle_gamma   90.00
#
_symmetry.space_group_name_H-M   'P 1'
#
loop_
_entity.id
_entity.type
_entity.pdbx_description
1 polymer ?
#
loop_
_entity_poly.entity_id
_entity_poly.type
_entity_poly.pdbx_seq_one_letter_code
_entity_poly.pdbx_strand_id
1 'polypeptide(L)'
;MKHLETIDAPDPSRPGPPTNNGVPRGYLWSDSGPGVSFNTLYEMNTWLDEQLALSCPTASLDLKPHELKSRHMDITPRNIIQTADDKICFVDWQFAGNYPWAFEAVHLNCCEFDDPVFFEALFKSLPEYEEVLKSRKYKDLLEVRKNNIRYGVARHLVPPSPSRQDESV
;
A
#
# COMPACT_ATOMS: atom_id res chain seq x y z
N MET A 1 -30.67 5.75 -3.26
CA MET A 1 -29.30 5.21 -3.31
C MET A 1 -29.21 4.27 -4.49
N LYS A 2 -28.56 4.65 -5.60
CA LYS A 2 -28.42 3.82 -6.82
C LYS A 2 -26.99 3.84 -7.39
N HIS A 3 -26.01 4.27 -6.60
CA HIS A 3 -24.64 4.51 -7.10
C HIS A 3 -23.61 3.46 -6.68
N LEU A 4 -23.85 2.71 -5.60
CA LEU A 4 -22.90 1.67 -5.14
C LEU A 4 -23.12 0.32 -5.84
N GLU A 5 -24.32 0.06 -6.35
CA GLU A 5 -24.69 -1.19 -7.04
C GLU A 5 -24.20 -1.25 -8.50
N THR A 6 -23.67 -0.14 -9.02
CA THR A 6 -23.19 0.01 -10.41
C THR A 6 -21.67 0.08 -10.53
N ILE A 7 -20.95 -0.16 -9.43
CA ILE A 7 -19.48 -0.21 -9.47
C ILE A 7 -19.10 -1.60 -9.94
N ASP A 8 -18.48 -1.69 -11.11
CA ASP A 8 -17.88 -2.93 -11.59
C ASP A 8 -16.93 -3.49 -10.52
N ALA A 9 -16.97 -4.81 -10.34
CA ALA A 9 -16.05 -5.45 -9.42
C ALA A 9 -14.61 -5.08 -9.81
N PRO A 10 -13.78 -4.60 -8.86
CA PRO A 10 -12.43 -4.20 -9.17
C PRO A 10 -11.64 -5.40 -9.69
N ASP A 11 -10.81 -5.16 -10.71
CA ASP A 11 -9.90 -6.18 -11.26
C ASP A 11 -8.94 -6.65 -10.14
N PRO A 12 -9.03 -7.91 -9.68
CA PRO A 12 -8.19 -8.42 -8.60
C PRO A 12 -6.71 -8.54 -9.00
N SER A 13 -6.40 -8.52 -10.31
CA SER A 13 -5.04 -8.58 -10.82
C SER A 13 -4.36 -7.22 -10.92
N ARG A 14 -5.13 -6.12 -10.86
CA ARG A 14 -4.60 -4.76 -10.86
C ARG A 14 -4.19 -4.35 -9.45
N PRO A 15 -2.96 -3.88 -9.22
CA PRO A 15 -2.57 -3.37 -7.91
C PRO A 15 -3.22 -2.03 -7.60
N GLY A 16 -3.26 -1.67 -6.33
CA GLY A 16 -3.74 -0.36 -5.91
C GLY A 16 -5.24 -0.32 -5.56
N PRO A 17 -5.79 0.89 -5.37
CA PRO A 17 -7.21 1.08 -5.01
C PRO A 17 -8.15 0.47 -6.05
N PRO A 18 -9.37 0.06 -5.66
CA PRO A 18 -10.32 -0.65 -6.53
C PRO A 18 -10.84 0.19 -7.70
N THR A 19 -10.81 1.52 -7.59
CA THR A 19 -11.26 2.42 -8.64
C THR A 19 -10.26 2.50 -9.79
N ASN A 20 -10.76 2.55 -11.03
CA ASN A 20 -9.91 2.85 -12.19
C ASN A 20 -9.21 4.20 -11.99
N ASN A 21 -7.91 4.24 -12.26
CA ASN A 21 -7.05 5.39 -12.00
C ASN A 21 -6.98 5.84 -10.53
N GLY A 22 -7.34 4.96 -9.58
CA GLY A 22 -7.18 5.22 -8.16
C GLY A 22 -5.71 5.39 -7.77
N VAL A 23 -5.38 6.49 -7.11
CA VAL A 23 -4.02 6.76 -6.60
C VAL A 23 -3.88 6.13 -5.21
N PRO A 24 -2.88 5.26 -4.98
CA PRO A 24 -2.62 4.69 -3.66
C PRO A 24 -2.39 5.74 -2.58
N ARG A 25 -2.92 5.49 -1.38
CA ARG A 25 -2.77 6.33 -0.19
C ARG A 25 -2.47 5.46 1.03
N GLY A 26 -1.95 6.07 2.09
CA GLY A 26 -1.63 5.39 3.35
C GLY A 26 -0.16 5.51 3.73
N TYR A 27 0.19 4.95 4.90
CA TYR A 27 1.49 5.14 5.55
C TYR A 27 2.70 4.69 4.73
N LEU A 28 2.55 3.69 3.85
CA LEU A 28 3.63 3.27 2.95
C LEU A 28 3.99 4.38 1.95
N TRP A 29 3.00 5.13 1.49
CA TRP A 29 3.10 6.04 0.35
C TRP A 29 3.44 7.48 0.74
N SER A 30 3.38 7.82 2.04
CA SER A 30 3.40 9.20 2.59
C SER A 30 2.15 10.02 2.24
N ASP A 31 2.00 11.19 2.88
CA ASP A 31 0.86 12.10 2.65
C ASP A 31 0.79 12.63 1.20
N SER A 32 1.94 12.77 0.56
CA SER A 32 2.06 13.13 -0.86
C SER A 32 1.62 12.01 -1.80
N GLY A 33 1.67 10.76 -1.34
CA GLY A 33 1.44 9.58 -2.16
C GLY A 33 2.40 9.46 -3.35
N PRO A 34 2.16 8.51 -4.25
CA PRO A 34 2.92 8.39 -5.49
C PRO A 34 2.53 9.44 -6.54
N GLY A 35 1.39 10.11 -6.38
CA GLY A 35 0.83 11.06 -7.36
C GLY A 35 0.32 10.43 -8.67
N VAL A 36 0.48 9.12 -8.82
CA VAL A 36 0.11 8.34 -10.01
C VAL A 36 -0.66 7.08 -9.60
N SER A 37 -1.55 6.61 -10.48
CA SER A 37 -2.18 5.30 -10.36
C SER A 37 -1.32 4.23 -11.03
N PHE A 38 -1.38 3.00 -10.54
CA PHE A 38 -0.73 1.85 -11.16
C PHE A 38 -1.77 0.98 -11.84
N ASN A 39 -1.64 0.80 -13.16
CA ASN A 39 -2.49 -0.07 -13.97
C ASN A 39 -1.93 -1.49 -14.04
N THR A 40 -0.63 -1.66 -13.79
CA THR A 40 0.02 -2.96 -13.79
C THR A 40 0.91 -3.14 -12.57
N LEU A 41 1.15 -4.41 -12.19
CA LEU A 41 2.12 -4.73 -11.14
C LEU A 41 3.53 -4.27 -11.48
N TYR A 42 3.88 -4.28 -12.77
CA TYR A 42 5.16 -3.77 -13.27
C TYR A 42 5.34 -2.29 -12.93
N GLU A 43 4.35 -1.44 -13.24
CA GLU A 43 4.39 -0.01 -12.92
C GLU A 43 4.56 0.24 -11.42
N MET A 44 3.80 -0.48 -10.58
CA MET A 44 3.93 -0.35 -9.12
C MET A 44 5.32 -0.79 -8.66
N ASN A 45 5.84 -1.90 -9.18
CA ASN A 45 7.14 -2.42 -8.80
C ASN A 45 8.29 -1.49 -9.22
N THR A 46 8.23 -0.95 -10.45
CA THR A 46 9.20 0.04 -10.94
C THR A 46 9.22 1.28 -10.05
N TRP A 47 8.05 1.82 -9.70
CA TRP A 47 7.98 2.99 -8.83
C TRP A 47 8.55 2.72 -7.43
N LEU A 48 8.25 1.54 -6.85
CA LEU A 48 8.79 1.14 -5.55
C LEU A 48 10.30 0.93 -5.59
N ASP A 49 10.84 0.36 -6.66
CA ASP A 49 12.27 0.20 -6.87
C ASP A 49 13.00 1.53 -6.97
N GLU A 50 12.41 2.52 -7.65
CA GLU A 50 12.93 3.90 -7.67
C GLU A 50 12.97 4.51 -6.26
N GLN A 51 11.98 4.21 -5.41
CA GLN A 51 12.01 4.65 -4.01
C GLN A 51 13.10 3.96 -3.21
N LEU A 52 13.24 2.66 -3.39
CA LEU A 52 14.21 1.85 -2.69
C LEU A 52 15.65 2.26 -3.07
N ALA A 53 15.88 2.55 -4.35
CA ALA A 53 17.17 2.95 -4.90
C ALA A 53 17.75 4.23 -4.28
N LEU A 54 16.92 5.09 -3.68
CA LEU A 54 17.37 6.30 -3.00
C LEU A 54 18.27 6.03 -1.78
N SER A 55 18.16 4.86 -1.16
CA SER A 55 19.04 4.43 -0.07
C SER A 55 19.69 3.07 -0.29
N CYS A 56 19.10 2.22 -1.14
CA CYS A 56 19.56 0.87 -1.45
C CYS A 56 19.66 0.66 -2.99
N PRO A 57 20.65 1.25 -3.69
CA PRO A 57 20.71 1.28 -5.17
C PRO A 57 20.76 -0.08 -5.86
N THR A 58 21.15 -1.14 -5.15
CA THR A 58 21.29 -2.50 -5.69
C THR A 58 20.12 -3.42 -5.31
N ALA A 59 19.18 -2.94 -4.50
CA ALA A 59 18.01 -3.71 -4.11
C ALA A 59 16.86 -3.51 -5.10
N SER A 60 16.04 -4.55 -5.26
CA SER A 60 14.82 -4.52 -6.07
C SER A 60 13.78 -5.40 -5.39
N LEU A 61 12.55 -4.90 -5.40
CA LEU A 61 11.37 -5.62 -4.99
C LEU A 61 10.93 -6.53 -6.14
N ASP A 62 10.58 -7.75 -5.81
CA ASP A 62 10.04 -8.72 -6.76
C ASP A 62 8.62 -9.10 -6.32
N LEU A 63 7.68 -8.19 -6.60
CA LEU A 63 6.26 -8.41 -6.32
C LEU A 63 5.66 -9.34 -7.38
N LYS A 64 4.87 -10.33 -6.94
CA LYS A 64 4.26 -11.32 -7.85
C LYS A 64 2.75 -11.15 -7.92
N PRO A 65 2.12 -11.38 -9.09
CA PRO A 65 0.66 -11.23 -9.25
C PRO A 65 -0.16 -12.05 -8.25
N HIS A 66 0.27 -13.29 -7.95
CA HIS A 66 -0.43 -14.17 -7.01
C HIS A 66 -0.41 -13.68 -5.55
N GLU A 67 0.42 -12.68 -5.23
CA GLU A 67 0.47 -12.08 -3.90
C GLU A 67 -0.60 -11.00 -3.71
N LEU A 68 -1.16 -10.46 -4.80
CA LEU A 68 -2.17 -9.41 -4.76
C LEU A 68 -3.49 -9.96 -4.21
N LYS A 69 -3.90 -9.41 -3.06
CA LYS A 69 -5.20 -9.67 -2.43
C LYS A 69 -5.78 -8.36 -1.96
N SER A 70 -7.09 -8.29 -1.81
CA SER A 70 -7.74 -7.13 -1.18
C SER A 70 -7.23 -6.96 0.25
N ARG A 71 -6.66 -5.80 0.53
CA ARG A 71 -6.13 -5.37 1.83
C ARG A 71 -6.84 -4.11 2.27
N HIS A 72 -7.06 -3.97 3.57
CA HIS A 72 -7.70 -2.79 4.12
C HIS A 72 -6.69 -1.65 4.26
N MET A 73 -5.45 -1.98 4.60
CA MET A 73 -4.34 -1.04 4.78
C MET A 73 -4.57 0.01 5.87
N ASP A 74 -5.52 -0.22 6.78
CA ASP A 74 -5.76 0.65 7.95
C ASP A 74 -6.54 -0.11 9.04
N ILE A 75 -6.15 -1.36 9.31
CA ILE A 75 -6.76 -2.18 10.37
C ILE A 75 -6.36 -1.60 11.72
N THR A 76 -7.25 -0.80 12.28
CA THR A 76 -7.09 -0.13 13.57
C THR A 76 -8.43 -0.18 14.32
N PRO A 77 -8.44 -0.09 15.67
CA PRO A 77 -9.70 -0.15 16.44
C PRO A 77 -10.76 0.86 15.98
N ARG A 78 -10.34 2.07 15.58
CA ARG A 78 -11.22 3.14 15.06
C ARG A 78 -11.98 2.75 13.79
N ASN A 79 -11.46 1.80 13.02
CA ASN A 79 -12.01 1.34 11.75
C ASN A 79 -12.75 -0.01 11.87
N ILE A 80 -12.95 -0.50 13.10
CA ILE A 80 -13.62 -1.76 13.38
C ILE A 80 -14.86 -1.49 14.21
N ILE A 81 -16.01 -1.97 13.72
CA ILE A 81 -17.28 -1.92 14.43
C ILE A 81 -17.69 -3.34 14.77
N GLN A 82 -17.84 -3.63 16.07
CA GLN A 82 -18.57 -4.82 16.52
C GLN A 82 -20.04 -4.46 16.66
N THR A 83 -20.89 -5.16 15.91
CA THR A 83 -22.34 -4.96 15.95
C THR A 83 -22.95 -5.68 17.16
N ALA A 84 -24.20 -5.35 17.50
CA ALA A 84 -24.93 -5.99 18.59
C ALA A 84 -25.18 -7.50 18.39
N ASP A 85 -25.07 -7.99 17.14
CA ASP A 85 -25.17 -9.40 16.76
C ASP A 85 -23.79 -10.05 16.55
N ASP A 86 -22.74 -9.52 17.20
CA ASP A 86 -21.36 -10.03 17.20
C ASP A 86 -20.69 -10.14 15.82
N LYS A 87 -21.16 -9.36 14.84
CA LYS A 87 -20.46 -9.24 13.55
C LYS A 87 -19.39 -8.17 13.63
N ILE A 88 -18.31 -8.41 12.90
CA ILE A 88 -17.23 -7.44 12.71
C ILE A 88 -17.42 -6.76 11.37
N CYS A 89 -17.44 -5.44 11.36
CA CYS A 89 -17.49 -4.62 10.17
C CYS A 89 -16.22 -3.76 10.09
N PHE A 90 -15.60 -3.72 8.92
CA PHE A 90 -14.51 -2.81 8.61
C PHE A 90 -15.04 -1.58 7.88
N VAL A 91 -14.66 -0.39 8.35
CA VAL A 91 -15.00 0.90 7.76
C VAL A 91 -13.75 1.66 7.36
N ASP A 92 -13.92 2.76 6.62
CA ASP A 92 -12.82 3.58 6.11
C ASP A 92 -11.84 2.84 5.20
N TRP A 93 -12.31 2.55 3.98
CA TRP A 93 -11.57 1.82 2.95
C TRP A 93 -10.65 2.72 2.12
N GLN A 94 -10.34 3.95 2.57
CA GLN A 94 -9.63 4.93 1.75
C GLN A 94 -8.21 4.50 1.33
N PHE A 95 -7.56 3.63 2.11
CA PHE A 95 -6.22 3.09 1.82
C PHE A 95 -6.27 1.70 1.18
N ALA A 96 -7.46 1.12 1.09
CA ALA A 96 -7.63 -0.25 0.65
C ALA A 96 -7.27 -0.44 -0.83
N GLY A 97 -6.93 -1.67 -1.17
CA GLY A 97 -6.58 -2.04 -2.53
C GLY A 97 -5.99 -3.43 -2.63
N ASN A 98 -5.60 -3.82 -3.84
CA ASN A 98 -4.95 -5.10 -4.09
C ASN A 98 -3.45 -4.97 -3.85
N TYR A 99 -2.98 -5.57 -2.74
CA TYR A 99 -1.59 -5.48 -2.33
C TYR A 99 -1.06 -6.80 -1.75
N PRO A 100 0.26 -7.03 -1.81
CA PRO A 100 0.92 -8.12 -1.09
C PRO A 100 0.72 -8.01 0.43
N TRP A 101 0.82 -9.14 1.16
CA TRP A 101 0.70 -9.14 2.63
C TRP A 101 1.67 -8.18 3.31
N ALA A 102 2.89 -8.06 2.80
CA ALA A 102 3.93 -7.20 3.36
C ALA A 102 3.51 -5.71 3.42
N PHE A 103 2.58 -5.26 2.57
CA PHE A 103 2.09 -3.88 2.57
C PHE A 103 1.19 -3.60 3.78
N GLU A 104 0.27 -4.53 4.08
CA GLU A 104 -0.55 -4.47 5.29
C GLU A 104 0.35 -4.57 6.53
N ALA A 105 1.38 -5.43 6.48
CA ALA A 105 2.30 -5.57 7.60
C ALA A 105 3.07 -4.28 7.93
N VAL A 106 3.49 -3.51 6.91
CA VAL A 106 4.08 -2.18 7.12
C VAL A 106 3.08 -1.24 7.80
N HIS A 107 1.80 -1.27 7.42
CA HIS A 107 0.78 -0.43 8.05
C HIS A 107 0.55 -0.81 9.52
N LEU A 108 0.38 -2.11 9.80
CA LEU A 108 0.19 -2.60 11.17
C LEU A 108 1.37 -2.20 12.08
N ASN A 109 2.61 -2.32 11.59
CA ASN A 109 3.79 -1.87 12.33
C ASN A 109 3.81 -0.34 12.59
N CYS A 110 3.27 0.47 11.68
CA CYS A 110 3.18 1.91 11.88
C CYS A 110 2.14 2.30 12.94
N CYS A 111 1.06 1.54 13.05
CA CYS A 111 -0.06 1.83 13.95
C CYS A 111 0.07 1.17 15.33
N GLU A 112 1.01 0.23 15.49
CA GLU A 112 1.20 -0.55 16.73
C GLU A 112 1.29 0.34 17.99
N PHE A 113 1.94 1.50 17.88
CA PHE A 113 2.10 2.44 18.99
C PHE A 113 0.79 3.13 19.42
N ASP A 114 -0.21 3.19 18.54
CA ASP A 114 -1.49 3.85 18.83
C ASP A 114 -2.32 3.04 19.84
N ASP A 115 -2.24 1.71 19.78
CA ASP A 115 -2.92 0.79 20.71
C ASP A 115 -2.16 -0.54 20.86
N PRO A 116 -1.12 -0.59 21.70
CA PRO A 116 -0.27 -1.78 21.83
C PRO A 116 -1.03 -3.04 22.25
N VAL A 117 -2.10 -2.89 23.04
CA VAL A 117 -2.89 -4.03 23.55
C VAL A 117 -3.68 -4.67 22.41
N PHE A 118 -4.34 -3.85 21.58
CA PHE A 118 -5.05 -4.33 20.40
C PHE A 118 -4.09 -5.02 19.42
N PHE A 119 -2.97 -4.38 19.09
CA PHE A 119 -2.03 -4.91 18.12
C PHE A 119 -1.33 -6.18 18.61
N GLU A 120 -1.01 -6.29 19.90
CA GLU A 120 -0.50 -7.54 20.48
C GLU A 120 -1.51 -8.68 20.30
N ALA A 121 -2.80 -8.43 20.59
CA ALA A 121 -3.84 -9.43 20.41
C ALA A 121 -4.04 -9.80 18.93
N LEU A 122 -4.01 -8.82 18.03
CA LEU A 122 -4.10 -9.01 16.59
C LEU A 122 -2.94 -9.87 16.07
N PHE A 123 -1.70 -9.57 16.43
CA PHE A 123 -0.52 -10.32 15.99
C PHE A 123 -0.52 -11.76 16.51
N LYS A 124 -0.97 -11.99 17.76
CA LYS A 124 -1.16 -13.36 18.28
C LYS A 124 -2.18 -14.17 17.46
N SER A 125 -3.15 -13.50 16.85
CA SER A 125 -4.17 -14.14 16.00
C SER A 125 -3.74 -14.35 14.54
N LEU A 126 -2.61 -13.77 14.11
CA LEU A 126 -2.10 -13.81 12.74
C LEU A 126 -0.70 -14.45 12.69
N PRO A 127 -0.57 -15.79 12.85
CA PRO A 127 0.73 -16.45 12.90
C PRO A 127 1.58 -16.24 11.61
N GLU A 128 0.95 -16.02 10.46
CA GLU A 128 1.62 -15.68 9.21
C GLU A 128 2.32 -14.31 9.23
N TYR A 129 1.94 -13.42 10.15
CA TYR A 129 2.52 -12.09 10.29
C TYR A 129 4.01 -12.16 10.65
N GLU A 130 4.37 -13.06 11.56
CA GLU A 130 5.74 -13.31 12.03
C GLU A 130 6.69 -13.62 10.87
N GLU A 131 6.26 -14.47 9.93
CA GLU A 131 7.08 -14.84 8.76
C GLU A 131 7.21 -13.68 7.77
N VAL A 132 6.15 -12.87 7.62
CA VAL A 132 6.22 -11.66 6.79
C VAL A 132 7.18 -10.63 7.37
N LEU A 133 7.18 -10.41 8.69
CA LEU A 133 8.10 -9.49 9.35
C LEU A 133 9.58 -9.87 9.16
N LYS A 134 9.88 -11.17 9.04
CA LYS A 134 11.23 -11.67 8.78
C LYS A 134 11.64 -11.52 7.32
N SER A 135 10.67 -11.41 6.40
CA SER A 135 10.91 -11.39 4.96
C SER A 135 11.77 -10.20 4.52
N ARG A 136 12.59 -10.42 3.49
CA ARG A 136 13.38 -9.35 2.87
C ARG A 136 12.48 -8.25 2.30
N LYS A 137 11.37 -8.65 1.69
CA LYS A 137 10.33 -7.78 1.12
C LYS A 137 9.77 -6.77 2.12
N TYR A 138 9.45 -7.21 3.33
CA TYR A 138 8.99 -6.32 4.39
C TYR A 138 10.05 -5.27 4.76
N LYS A 139 11.32 -5.68 4.91
CA LYS A 139 12.43 -4.77 5.22
C LYS A 139 12.67 -3.74 4.13
N ASP A 140 12.62 -4.16 2.87
CA ASP A 140 12.76 -3.26 1.73
C ASP A 140 11.56 -2.29 1.64
N LEU A 141 10.34 -2.72 1.93
CA LEU A 141 9.16 -1.83 1.99
C LEU A 141 9.21 -0.83 3.15
N LEU A 142 9.77 -1.21 4.32
CA LEU A 142 10.04 -0.23 5.39
C LEU A 142 11.02 0.84 4.92
N GLU A 143 12.01 0.47 4.12
CA GLU A 143 12.97 1.42 3.57
C GLU A 143 12.35 2.33 2.51
N VAL A 144 11.53 1.78 1.62
CA VAL A 144 10.68 2.56 0.70
C VAL A 144 9.85 3.59 1.46
N ARG A 145 9.17 3.18 2.54
CA ARG A 145 8.38 4.09 3.37
C ARG A 145 9.24 5.24 3.94
N LYS A 146 10.40 4.92 4.51
CA LYS A 146 11.32 5.95 5.03
C LYS A 146 11.71 6.94 3.94
N ASN A 147 12.01 6.45 2.74
CA ASN A 147 12.36 7.30 1.61
C ASN A 147 11.18 8.16 1.15
N ASN A 148 9.96 7.62 1.13
CA ASN A 148 8.75 8.40 0.83
C ASN A 148 8.54 9.55 1.83
N ILE A 149 8.72 9.29 3.13
CA ILE A 149 8.61 10.34 4.16
C ILE A 149 9.74 11.37 4.02
N ARG A 150 10.97 10.92 3.78
CA ARG A 150 12.15 11.78 3.73
C ARG A 150 12.19 12.67 2.48
N TYR A 151 11.76 12.15 1.33
CA TYR A 151 11.93 12.80 0.03
C TYR A 151 10.61 13.18 -0.65
N GLY A 152 9.45 12.82 -0.09
CA GLY A 152 8.13 13.07 -0.68
C GLY A 152 7.84 14.55 -0.94
N VAL A 153 8.22 15.43 -0.01
CA VAL A 153 8.01 16.89 -0.13
C VAL A 153 8.84 17.50 -1.26
N ALA A 154 10.07 17.01 -1.49
CA ALA A 154 10.99 17.58 -2.48
C ALA A 154 10.53 17.32 -3.92
N ARG A 155 9.78 16.24 -4.17
CA ARG A 155 9.36 15.86 -5.54
C ARG A 155 8.21 16.70 -6.11
N HIS A 156 7.41 17.36 -5.28
CA HIS A 156 6.38 18.30 -5.78
C HIS A 156 6.98 19.62 -6.28
N LEU A 157 8.28 19.85 -6.03
CA LEU A 157 9.02 21.03 -6.50
C LEU A 157 9.83 20.75 -7.78
N VAL A 158 9.92 19.50 -8.22
CA VAL A 158 10.61 19.12 -9.46
C VAL A 158 9.55 18.83 -10.52
N PRO A 159 9.46 19.65 -11.60
CA PRO A 159 8.51 19.37 -12.66
C PRO A 159 8.82 18.00 -13.30
N PRO A 160 7.81 17.26 -13.78
CA PRO A 160 8.04 15.99 -14.43
C PRO A 160 8.98 16.18 -15.62
N SER A 161 9.98 15.29 -15.73
CA SER A 161 10.87 15.25 -16.88
C SER A 161 10.03 15.15 -18.16
N PRO A 162 10.31 15.95 -19.20
CA PRO A 162 9.58 15.88 -20.45
C PRO A 162 9.69 14.46 -21.01
N SER A 163 8.53 13.87 -21.32
CA SER A 163 8.42 12.59 -22.01
C SER A 163 9.29 12.63 -23.27
N ARG A 164 10.19 11.66 -23.43
CA ARG A 164 10.84 11.39 -24.71
C ARG A 164 9.79 10.90 -25.70
N GLN A 165 9.10 11.82 -26.34
CA GLN A 165 8.45 11.63 -27.62
C GLN A 165 8.90 12.79 -28.49
N ASP A 166 9.83 12.48 -29.41
CA ASP A 166 10.06 13.12 -30.71
C ASP A 166 11.53 12.93 -31.11
N GLU A 167 11.86 11.69 -31.49
CA GLU A 167 12.90 11.46 -32.49
C GLU A 167 12.35 10.49 -33.53
N SER A 168 11.49 11.03 -34.41
CA SER A 168 11.27 10.50 -35.74
C SER A 168 11.58 11.60 -36.74
N VAL A 169 12.78 11.52 -37.34
CA VAL A 169 13.12 12.15 -38.63
C VAL A 169 13.59 11.02 -39.54
#